data_AF-A0A7W4JM38-F1
#
_entry.id   AF-A0A7W4JM38-F1
#
_cell.length_a   1.000
_cell.length_b   1.000
_cell.length_c   1.000
_cell.angle_alpha   90.00
_cell.angle_beta   90.00
_cell.angle_gamma   90.00
#
_symmetry.space_group_name_H-M   'P 1'
#
loop_
_entity.id
_entity.type
_entity.pdbx_description
1 polymer ?
#
loop_
_entity_poly.entity_id
_entity_poly.type
_entity_poly.pdbx_seq_one_letter_code
_entity_poly.pdbx_strand_id
1 'polypeptide(L)' 'MLHGARLTPRSRTPDLVRQEFHGLIMAHFAICALIHEAALNANEDPDRLSFLHAVRVVRRKMAAAIALSPTEPDNLP' A
#
# COMPACT_ATOMS: atom_id res chain seq x y z
N MET A 1 5.60 12.02 -19.81
CA MET A 1 6.74 11.45 -19.07
C MET A 1 6.59 11.83 -17.61
N LEU A 2 6.28 10.87 -16.75
CA LEU A 2 6.12 11.09 -15.30
C LEU A 2 7.48 11.50 -14.73
N HIS A 3 7.62 12.76 -14.29
CA HIS A 3 8.74 13.16 -13.45
C HIS A 3 8.51 12.51 -12.08
N GLY A 4 8.96 11.27 -11.95
CA GLY A 4 8.85 10.50 -10.74
C GLY A 4 9.58 11.22 -9.61
N ALA A 5 8.88 11.50 -8.52
CA ALA A 5 9.53 11.76 -7.24
C ALA A 5 10.58 10.65 -7.05
N ARG A 6 11.85 11.04 -6.90
CA ARG A 6 12.97 10.10 -6.80
C ARG A 6 12.79 9.29 -5.52
N LEU A 7 12.09 8.17 -5.60
CA LEU A 7 11.94 7.19 -4.52
C LEU A 7 13.33 6.64 -4.26
N THR A 8 14.04 7.27 -3.32
CA THR A 8 15.34 6.79 -2.88
C THR A 8 15.05 5.65 -1.90
N PRO A 9 15.48 4.42 -2.21
CA PRO A 9 15.29 3.30 -1.29
C PRO A 9 15.81 3.67 0.09
N ARG A 10 15.09 3.29 1.14
CA ARG A 10 15.55 3.57 2.51
C ARG A 10 16.76 2.74 2.86
N SER A 11 16.85 1.52 2.32
CA SER A 11 18.00 0.65 2.50
C SER A 11 19.03 0.75 1.36
N ARG A 12 20.31 0.51 1.71
CA ARG A 12 21.43 0.39 0.75
C ARG A 12 21.78 -1.07 0.42
N THR A 13 21.10 -2.04 1.03
CA THR A 13 21.33 -3.47 0.78
C THR A 13 20.44 -3.94 -0.36
N PRO A 14 20.96 -4.68 -1.36
CA PRO A 14 20.20 -5.07 -2.54
C PRO A 14 18.93 -5.87 -2.22
N ASP A 15 18.95 -6.68 -1.17
CA ASP A 15 17.81 -7.53 -0.77
C ASP A 15 16.64 -6.69 -0.25
N LEU A 16 16.93 -5.70 0.59
CA LEU A 16 15.94 -4.78 1.13
C LEU A 16 15.39 -3.83 0.05
N VAL A 17 16.21 -3.45 -0.94
CA VAL A 17 15.72 -2.68 -2.10
C VAL A 17 14.68 -3.49 -2.88
N ARG A 18 14.92 -4.80 -3.10
CA ARG A 18 13.93 -5.68 -3.75
C ARG A 18 12.66 -5.79 -2.90
N GLN A 19 12.80 -5.94 -1.58
CA GLN A 19 11.66 -5.97 -0.67
C GLN A 19 10.83 -4.67 -0.74
N GLU A 20 11.46 -3.50 -0.70
CA GLU A 20 10.78 -2.20 -0.83
C GLU A 20 10.04 -2.09 -2.17
N PHE A 21 10.67 -2.54 -3.26
CA PHE A 21 10.04 -2.56 -4.58
C PHE A 21 8.82 -3.49 -4.65
N HIS A 22 8.95 -4.72 -4.14
CA HIS A 22 7.80 -5.63 -4.02
C HIS A 22 6.70 -5.04 -3.14
N GLY A 23 7.06 -4.36 -2.04
CA GLY A 23 6.11 -3.66 -1.18
C GLY A 23 5.32 -2.58 -1.92
N LEU A 24 5.97 -1.79 -2.79
CA LEU A 24 5.31 -0.78 -3.62
C LEU A 24 4.34 -1.42 -4.63
N ILE A 25 4.73 -2.51 -5.27
CA ILE A 25 3.87 -3.24 -6.21
C ILE A 25 2.66 -3.84 -5.49
N MET A 26 2.88 -4.48 -4.33
CA MET A 26 1.80 -5.03 -3.51
C MET A 26 0.82 -3.94 -3.07
N ALA A 27 1.32 -2.78 -2.63
CA ALA A 27 0.47 -1.65 -2.25
C ALA A 27 -0.39 -1.16 -3.42
N HIS A 28 0.17 -1.07 -4.63
CA HIS A 28 -0.58 -0.71 -5.83
C HIS A 28 -1.74 -1.70 -6.09
N PHE A 29 -1.44 -3.00 -6.10
CA PHE A 29 -2.47 -4.02 -6.34
C PHE A 29 -3.52 -4.06 -5.24
N ALA A 30 -3.14 -3.89 -3.98
CA ALA A 30 -4.09 -3.82 -2.87
C ALA A 30 -5.07 -2.64 -3.03
N ILE A 31 -4.56 -1.46 -3.43
CA ILE A 31 -5.43 -0.30 -3.70
C ILE A 31 -6.35 -0.57 -4.89
N CYS A 32 -5.86 -1.17 -5.98
CA CYS A 32 -6.68 -1.52 -7.14
C CYS A 32 -7.77 -2.53 -6.78
N ALA A 33 -7.46 -3.55 -5.97
CA ALA A 33 -8.44 -4.50 -5.47
C ALA A 33 -9.52 -3.82 -4.62
N LEU A 34 -9.14 -2.91 -3.71
CA LEU A 34 -10.08 -2.14 -2.91
C LEU A 34 -11.00 -1.25 -3.75
N ILE A 35 -10.46 -0.62 -4.81
CA ILE A 35 -11.26 0.18 -5.75
C ILE A 35 -12.27 -0.71 -6.46
N HIS A 36 -11.85 -1.88 -6.93
CA HIS A 36 -12.72 -2.84 -7.59
C HIS A 36 -13.85 -3.31 -6.68
N GLU A 37 -13.53 -3.71 -5.44
CA GLU A 37 -14.53 -4.10 -4.44
C GLU A 37 -15.49 -2.95 -4.12
N ALA A 38 -15.00 -1.72 -3.97
CA ALA A 38 -15.84 -0.55 -3.72
C ALA A 38 -16.78 -0.26 -4.90
N ALA A 39 -16.31 -0.41 -6.13
CA ALA A 39 -17.09 -0.23 -7.35
C ALA A 39 -18.21 -1.27 -7.45
N LEU A 40 -17.90 -2.55 -7.21
CA LEU A 40 -18.89 -3.63 -7.15
C LEU A 40 -19.96 -3.36 -6.09
N ASN A 41 -19.56 -2.92 -4.90
CA ASN A 41 -20.49 -2.59 -3.82
C ASN A 41 -21.39 -1.39 -4.14
N ALA A 42 -20.90 -0.43 -4.92
CA ALA A 42 -21.65 0.76 -5.34
C ALA A 42 -22.40 0.57 -6.68
N ASN A 43 -22.25 -0.59 -7.34
CA ASN A 43 -22.73 -0.84 -8.70
C ASN A 43 -22.28 0.25 -9.71
N GLU A 44 -21.04 0.71 -9.57
CA GLU A 44 -20.39 1.67 -10.46
C GLU A 44 -19.23 1.00 -11.20
N ASP A 45 -18.78 1.62 -12.29
CA ASP A 45 -17.57 1.19 -12.99
C ASP A 45 -16.31 1.56 -12.17
N PRO A 46 -15.38 0.64 -11.89
CA PRO A 46 -14.14 0.93 -11.16
C PRO A 46 -13.30 2.05 -11.79
N ASP A 47 -13.37 2.26 -13.10
CA ASP A 47 -12.63 3.32 -13.78
C ASP A 47 -13.18 4.73 -13.46
N ARG A 48 -14.38 4.82 -12.88
CA ARG A 48 -14.96 6.07 -12.36
C ARG A 48 -14.40 6.47 -10.99
N LEU A 49 -13.77 5.54 -10.28
CA LEU A 49 -13.20 5.79 -8.96
C LEU A 49 -11.75 6.26 -9.09
N SER A 50 -11.44 7.40 -8.47
CA SER A 50 -10.09 7.97 -8.52
C SER A 50 -9.10 7.18 -7.66
N PHE A 51 -8.02 6.67 -8.28
CA PHE A 51 -6.92 6.02 -7.57
C PHE A 51 -6.30 6.90 -6.48
N LEU A 52 -6.04 8.18 -6.78
CA LEU A 52 -5.48 9.12 -5.80
C LEU A 52 -6.44 9.35 -4.63
N HIS A 53 -7.74 9.41 -4.89
CA HIS A 53 -8.75 9.51 -3.83
C HIS A 53 -8.73 8.26 -2.95
N ALA A 54 -8.69 7.07 -3.53
CA ALA A 54 -8.58 5.81 -2.79
C ALA A 54 -7.34 5.77 -1.89
N VAL A 55 -6.15 6.15 -2.40
CA VAL A 55 -4.92 6.27 -1.60
C VAL A 55 -5.12 7.19 -0.40
N ARG A 56 -5.75 8.35 -0.59
CA ARG A 56 -6.02 9.32 0.49
C ARG A 56 -7.00 8.76 1.53
N VAL A 57 -8.02 8.03 1.10
CA VAL A 57 -8.97 7.35 1.99
C VAL A 57 -8.28 6.25 2.80
N VAL A 58 -7.54 5.36 2.13
CA VAL A 58 -6.78 4.28 2.77
C VAL A 58 -5.79 4.84 3.79
N ARG A 59 -4.97 5.84 3.43
CA ARG A 59 -4.01 6.45 4.35
C ARG A 59 -4.68 7.04 5.59
N ARG A 60 -5.84 7.69 5.43
CA ARG A 60 -6.62 8.25 6.55
C ARG A 60 -7.14 7.16 7.48
N LYS A 61 -7.55 6.01 6.94
CA LYS A 61 -8.07 4.87 7.72
C LYS A 61 -6.94 4.04 8.35
N MET A 62 -5.80 3.89 7.67
CA MET A 62 -4.63 3.18 8.19
C MET A 62 -3.91 3.93 9.30
N ALA A 63 -3.88 5.26 9.29
CA ALA A 63 -3.35 6.04 10.41
C ALA A 63 -4.03 5.71 11.74
N ALA A 64 -5.31 5.28 11.71
CA ALA A 64 -6.03 4.78 12.88
C ALA A 64 -5.73 3.30 13.20
N ALA A 65 -5.20 2.52 12.26
CA ALA A 65 -4.97 1.07 12.37
C ALA A 65 -3.51 0.68 12.64
N ILE A 66 -2.52 1.55 12.40
CA ILE A 66 -1.07 1.27 12.53
C ILE A 66 -0.60 1.13 14.01
N ALA A 67 -1.52 1.03 14.97
CA ALA A 67 -1.21 0.69 16.37
C ALA A 67 -0.86 -0.80 16.59
N LEU A 68 -0.40 -1.51 15.55
CA LEU A 68 0.05 -2.90 15.65
C LEU A 68 1.53 -2.91 16.06
N SER A 69 1.79 -3.15 17.35
CA SER A 69 3.14 -3.44 17.84
C SER A 69 3.64 -4.76 17.21
N PRO A 70 4.91 -4.83 16.76
CA PRO A 70 5.50 -6.11 16.42
C PRO A 70 5.67 -6.90 17.71
N THR A 71 4.89 -7.95 17.89
CA THR A 71 5.11 -8.91 18.97
C THR A 71 6.49 -9.51 18.78
N GLU A 72 7.35 -9.40 19.79
CA GLU A 72 8.64 -10.08 19.81
C GLU A 72 8.41 -11.59 19.57
N PRO A 73 9.22 -12.25 18.73
CA PRO A 73 9.19 -13.70 18.66
C PRO A 73 9.65 -14.23 20.02
N ASP A 74 8.73 -14.94 20.68
CA ASP A 74 8.95 -15.66 21.92
C ASP A 74 10.14 -16.61 21.72
N ASN A 75 11.33 -16.22 22.22
CA ASN A 75 12.47 -17.11 22.33
C ASN A 75 12.19 -18.03 23.52
N LEU A 76 11.49 -19.15 23.26
CA LEU A 76 11.38 -20.25 24.21
C LEU A 76 12.63 -21.16 24.07
N PRO A 77 13.29 -21.55 25.19
CA PRO A 77 14.62 -22.17 25.21
C PRO A 77 14.73 -23.54 24.52
#